data_AF-A0A8T3LS64-F1
#
_entry.id   AF-A0A8T3LS64-F1
#
_cell.length_a   1.000
_cell.length_b   1.000
_cell.length_c   1.000
_cell.angle_alpha   90.00
_cell.angle_beta   90.00
_cell.angle_gamma   90.00
#
_symmetry.space_group_name_H-M   'P 1'
#
loop_
_entity.id
_entity.type
_entity.pdbx_description
1 polymer ?
#
loop_
_entity_poly.entity_id
_entity_poly.type
_entity_poly.pdbx_seq_one_letter_code
_entity_poly.pdbx_strand_id
1 'polypeptide(L)'
;MPRRWLFALLILAFLFATGFTVVRANVLGMGERFDRLASRIETFVDPPPDRSTLPTVVVTPAPSLTASPTPTLAPTVRPSASPTPSPTPLVRTAVDITVVDDHDAVFTSQITDKDCAVAATQMVLTILGLGNSSNAFQTEIHDRIGEWESLDDSLNGGWGPAAVSLALAAYGEPGYEIRAYSSYTDALRDSAIAISQMDKPVVMFPWWGAHTWVMTGFRADADPTLFADAFISGAYILDPWYPRVSSIWGPSDGPGNFENLAELERNWPVHGGPPPYEAIGPGWTRPEGAYPDRDGRFVVLIPTTPRS
;
A
#
# COMPACT_ATOMS: atom_id res chain seq x y z
N MET A 1 51.54 -23.26 -18.39
CA MET A 1 50.40 -23.89 -17.68
C MET A 1 50.11 -25.26 -18.29
N PRO A 2 49.90 -26.33 -17.50
CA PRO A 2 49.56 -27.63 -18.05
C PRO A 2 48.21 -27.56 -18.78
N ARG A 3 48.10 -28.18 -19.96
CA ARG A 3 46.90 -28.17 -20.83
C ARG A 3 45.60 -28.53 -20.10
N ARG A 4 45.69 -29.34 -19.03
CA ARG A 4 44.56 -29.72 -18.16
C ARG A 4 44.00 -28.54 -17.34
N TRP A 5 44.82 -27.59 -16.93
CA TRP A 5 44.38 -26.40 -16.19
C TRP A 5 43.69 -25.39 -17.10
N LEU A 6 44.15 -25.27 -18.35
CA LEU A 6 43.49 -24.44 -19.35
C LEU A 6 42.08 -24.96 -19.66
N PHE A 7 41.93 -26.29 -19.80
CA PHE A 7 40.62 -26.92 -19.96
C PHE A 7 39.71 -26.75 -18.74
N ALA A 8 40.25 -26.91 -17.52
CA ALA A 8 39.48 -26.70 -16.30
C ALA A 8 38.99 -25.25 -16.16
N LEU A 9 39.83 -24.26 -16.48
CA LEU A 9 39.46 -22.84 -16.47
C LEU A 9 38.40 -22.52 -17.53
N LEU A 10 38.50 -23.10 -18.73
CA LEU A 10 37.49 -22.91 -19.78
C LEU A 10 36.14 -23.53 -19.40
N ILE A 11 36.14 -24.70 -18.76
CA ILE A 11 34.91 -25.33 -18.25
C ILE A 11 34.31 -24.47 -17.13
N LEU A 12 35.12 -23.98 -16.20
CA LEU A 12 34.65 -23.13 -15.11
C LEU A 12 34.07 -21.81 -15.64
N ALA A 13 34.75 -21.17 -16.59
CA ALA A 13 34.28 -19.95 -17.25
C ALA A 13 33.00 -20.20 -18.06
N PHE A 14 32.89 -21.35 -18.72
CA PHE A 14 31.67 -21.73 -19.44
C PHE A 14 30.50 -22.00 -18.48
N LEU A 15 30.74 -22.72 -17.38
CA LEU A 15 29.72 -22.96 -16.34
C LEU A 15 29.28 -21.65 -15.66
N PHE A 16 30.23 -20.74 -15.40
CA PHE A 16 29.92 -19.41 -14.89
C PHE A 16 29.13 -18.57 -15.89
N ALA A 17 29.55 -18.55 -17.16
CA ALA A 17 28.87 -17.79 -18.22
C ALA A 17 27.45 -18.33 -18.47
N THR A 18 27.29 -19.65 -18.60
CA THR A 18 25.98 -20.31 -18.80
C THR A 18 25.09 -20.22 -17.57
N GLY A 19 25.63 -20.35 -16.37
CA GLY A 19 24.91 -20.10 -15.13
C GLY A 19 24.39 -18.66 -15.06
N PHE A 20 25.21 -17.69 -15.45
CA PHE A 20 24.83 -16.28 -15.49
C PHE A 20 23.73 -15.99 -16.53
N THR A 21 23.77 -16.61 -17.71
CA THR A 21 22.68 -16.47 -18.70
C THR A 21 21.37 -17.09 -18.22
N VAL A 22 21.43 -18.24 -17.55
CA VAL A 22 20.23 -18.95 -17.02
C VAL A 22 19.57 -18.14 -15.90
N VAL A 23 20.35 -17.52 -15.01
CA VAL A 23 19.86 -16.60 -13.98
C VAL A 23 19.24 -15.35 -14.63
N ARG A 24 19.95 -14.71 -15.57
CA ARG A 24 19.46 -13.49 -16.24
C ARG A 24 18.18 -13.70 -17.04
N ALA A 25 18.02 -14.87 -17.68
CA ALA A 25 16.81 -15.20 -18.44
C ALA A 25 15.68 -15.76 -17.55
N ASN A 26 15.84 -15.76 -16.22
CA ASN A 26 14.94 -16.34 -15.23
C ASN A 26 14.44 -17.75 -15.60
N VAL A 27 15.29 -18.56 -16.25
CA VAL A 27 14.90 -19.90 -16.72
C VAL A 27 14.57 -20.74 -15.49
N LEU A 28 13.34 -21.26 -15.43
CA LEU A 28 12.82 -22.04 -14.30
C LEU A 28 12.79 -21.29 -12.95
N GLY A 29 12.68 -19.95 -12.96
CA GLY A 29 12.68 -19.15 -11.73
C GLY A 29 14.06 -19.03 -11.08
N MET A 30 15.14 -19.37 -11.79
CA MET A 30 16.52 -19.30 -11.26
C MET A 30 16.96 -17.88 -10.92
N GLY A 31 16.40 -16.86 -11.59
CA GLY A 31 16.62 -15.45 -11.26
C GLY A 31 16.07 -15.13 -9.87
N GLU A 32 14.78 -15.40 -9.65
CA GLU A 32 14.11 -15.18 -8.35
C GLU A 32 14.77 -15.96 -7.20
N ARG A 33 15.25 -17.18 -7.47
CA ARG A 33 15.99 -17.98 -6.48
C ARG A 33 17.34 -17.37 -6.15
N PHE A 34 18.03 -16.84 -7.15
CA PHE A 34 19.29 -16.14 -6.95
C PHE A 34 19.08 -14.83 -6.19
N ASP A 35 18.06 -14.04 -6.54
CA ASP A 35 17.73 -12.79 -5.85
C ASP A 35 17.37 -13.04 -4.39
N ARG A 36 16.62 -14.12 -4.10
CA ARG A 36 16.33 -14.56 -2.72
C ARG A 36 17.58 -15.00 -1.96
N LEU A 37 18.53 -15.64 -2.64
CA LEU A 37 19.79 -16.02 -2.02
C LEU A 37 20.65 -14.77 -1.75
N ALA A 38 20.72 -13.86 -2.72
CA ALA A 38 21.44 -12.60 -2.60
C ALA A 38 20.86 -11.77 -1.45
N SER A 39 19.53 -11.64 -1.36
CA SER A 39 18.87 -10.90 -0.28
C SER A 39 19.16 -11.52 1.09
N ARG A 40 19.18 -12.85 1.22
CA ARG A 40 19.56 -13.52 2.48
C ARG A 40 21.01 -13.28 2.85
N ILE A 41 21.92 -13.22 1.87
CA ILE A 41 23.34 -12.92 2.11
C ILE A 41 23.49 -11.46 2.53
N GLU A 42 22.81 -10.55 1.83
CA GLU A 42 22.80 -9.12 2.15
C GLU A 42 22.29 -8.87 3.57
N THR A 43 21.11 -9.40 3.93
CA THR A 43 20.57 -9.31 5.29
C THR A 43 21.49 -9.96 6.35
N PHE A 44 22.29 -10.96 5.99
CA PHE A 44 23.25 -11.55 6.92
C PHE A 44 24.50 -10.68 7.12
N VAL A 45 24.96 -9.99 6.06
CA VAL A 45 26.15 -9.14 6.09
C VAL A 45 25.84 -7.77 6.69
N ASP A 46 24.69 -7.21 6.35
CA ASP A 46 24.22 -5.89 6.77
C ASP A 46 22.73 -6.00 7.14
N PRO A 47 22.40 -6.53 8.33
CA PRO A 47 21.02 -6.66 8.75
C PRO A 47 20.40 -5.28 8.96
N PRO A 48 19.09 -5.15 8.74
CA PRO A 48 18.37 -3.93 9.06
C PRO A 48 18.58 -3.57 10.53
N PRO A 49 18.69 -2.27 10.86
CA PRO A 49 18.88 -1.85 12.23
C PRO A 49 17.68 -2.27 13.09
N ASP A 50 17.98 -2.92 14.21
CA ASP A 50 17.00 -3.21 15.26
C ASP A 50 16.74 -1.93 16.07
N ARG A 51 15.70 -1.18 15.65
CA ARG A 51 15.28 0.06 16.30
C ARG A 51 13.76 0.18 16.33
N SER A 52 13.27 0.89 17.34
CA SER A 52 11.85 1.21 17.45
C SER A 52 11.37 1.98 16.22
N THR A 53 10.17 1.63 15.76
CA THR A 53 9.51 2.23 14.61
C THR A 53 8.03 2.47 14.91
N LEU A 54 7.28 3.01 13.94
CA LEU A 54 5.85 3.28 14.10
C LEU A 54 5.06 1.97 14.25
N PRO A 55 4.15 1.87 15.24
CA PRO A 55 3.35 0.68 15.43
C PRO A 55 2.30 0.54 14.32
N THR A 56 1.88 -0.70 14.07
CA THR A 56 0.72 -0.98 13.21
C THR A 56 -0.54 -1.00 14.07
N VAL A 57 -1.53 -0.18 13.70
CA VAL A 57 -2.85 -0.18 14.35
C VAL A 57 -3.72 -1.25 13.69
N VAL A 58 -3.97 -2.32 14.43
CA VAL A 58 -4.93 -3.36 14.05
C VAL A 58 -6.35 -2.81 14.21
N VAL A 59 -7.05 -2.62 13.09
CA VAL A 59 -8.43 -2.14 13.09
C VAL A 59 -9.37 -3.32 13.27
N THR A 60 -10.19 -3.26 14.32
CA THR A 60 -11.24 -4.25 14.55
C THR A 60 -12.54 -3.76 13.91
N PRO A 61 -13.28 -4.60 13.16
CA PRO A 61 -14.55 -4.19 12.56
C PRO A 61 -15.51 -3.66 13.62
N ALA A 62 -16.25 -2.61 13.28
CA ALA A 62 -17.34 -2.15 14.13
C ALA A 62 -18.38 -3.29 14.27
N PRO A 63 -18.94 -3.52 15.47
CA PRO A 63 -20.00 -4.50 15.63
C PRO A 63 -21.15 -4.14 14.68
N SER A 64 -21.53 -5.08 13.83
CA SER A 64 -22.70 -4.91 12.95
C SER A 64 -23.90 -4.53 13.80
N LEU A 65 -24.53 -3.40 13.47
CA LEU A 65 -25.74 -2.95 14.15
C LEU A 65 -26.85 -3.96 13.85
N THR A 66 -27.04 -4.93 14.74
CA THR A 66 -28.24 -5.77 14.76
C THR A 66 -29.44 -4.84 14.82
N ALA A 67 -30.39 -5.02 13.88
CA ALA A 67 -31.59 -4.20 13.77
C ALA A 67 -32.20 -3.92 15.16
N SER A 68 -32.25 -2.64 15.53
CA SER A 68 -32.81 -2.21 16.81
C SER A 68 -34.25 -2.72 16.94
N PRO A 69 -34.64 -3.35 18.06
CA PRO A 69 -36.02 -3.79 18.25
C PRO A 69 -36.95 -2.58 18.13
N THR A 70 -38.00 -2.73 17.34
CA THR A 70 -39.08 -1.75 17.21
C THR A 70 -39.59 -1.35 18.60
N PRO A 71 -39.51 -0.06 19.00
CA PRO A 71 -40.02 0.35 20.30
C PRO A 71 -41.54 0.16 20.35
N THR A 72 -41.99 -0.69 21.28
CA THR A 72 -43.40 -0.80 21.64
C THR A 72 -43.83 0.52 22.28
N LEU A 73 -44.69 1.27 21.59
CA LEU A 73 -45.25 2.53 22.09
C LEU A 73 -46.14 2.28 23.31
N ALA A 74 -45.71 2.76 24.48
CA ALA A 74 -46.57 2.91 25.65
C ALA A 74 -47.26 4.29 25.59
N PRO A 75 -48.58 4.40 25.83
CA PRO A 75 -49.28 5.68 25.82
C PRO A 75 -48.96 6.44 27.12
N THR A 76 -48.21 7.54 27.01
CA THR A 76 -48.03 8.51 28.12
C THR A 76 -48.51 9.88 27.66
N VAL A 77 -49.56 10.37 28.32
CA VAL A 77 -50.13 11.71 28.14
C VAL A 77 -49.44 12.67 29.11
N ARG A 78 -48.63 13.63 28.61
CA ARG A 78 -48.31 14.91 29.31
C ARG A 78 -47.62 15.93 28.38
N PRO A 79 -47.52 17.23 28.76
CA PRO A 79 -47.88 18.36 27.93
C PRO A 79 -46.75 18.86 27.01
N SER A 80 -47.19 19.55 25.96
CA SER A 80 -46.47 20.17 24.85
C SER A 80 -45.15 20.84 25.25
N ALA A 81 -44.03 20.18 24.96
CA ALA A 81 -42.72 20.81 24.86
C ALA A 81 -42.64 21.60 23.54
N SER A 82 -41.91 22.73 23.57
CA SER A 82 -41.56 23.54 22.41
C SER A 82 -41.05 22.64 21.27
N PRO A 83 -41.42 22.89 19.99
CA PRO A 83 -40.97 22.04 18.89
C PRO A 83 -39.45 22.09 18.80
N THR A 84 -38.80 21.01 19.17
CA THR A 84 -37.40 20.75 18.85
C THR A 84 -37.28 20.80 17.32
N PRO A 85 -36.32 21.56 16.75
CA PRO A 85 -36.11 21.55 15.31
C PRO A 85 -35.92 20.10 14.85
N SER A 86 -36.78 19.66 13.92
CA SER A 86 -36.61 18.36 13.29
C SER A 86 -35.32 18.40 12.48
N PRO A 87 -34.38 17.45 12.68
CA PRO A 87 -33.14 17.44 11.92
C PRO A 87 -33.49 17.37 10.43
N THR A 88 -32.84 18.22 9.62
CA THR A 88 -32.95 18.15 8.17
C THR A 88 -32.53 16.75 7.73
N PRO A 89 -33.38 16.01 6.99
CA PRO A 89 -33.02 14.69 6.51
C PRO A 89 -31.73 14.73 5.70
N LEU A 90 -30.78 13.85 6.01
CA LEU A 90 -29.60 13.65 5.17
C LEU A 90 -30.04 13.07 3.82
N VAL A 91 -29.58 13.68 2.73
CA VAL A 91 -29.90 13.23 1.36
C VAL A 91 -28.77 12.34 0.86
N ARG A 92 -29.11 11.11 0.46
CA ARG A 92 -28.16 10.16 -0.12
C ARG A 92 -27.88 10.53 -1.57
N THR A 93 -26.67 10.99 -1.85
CA THR A 93 -26.23 11.43 -3.19
C THR A 93 -24.89 10.81 -3.51
N ALA A 94 -24.73 10.28 -4.72
CA ALA A 94 -23.46 9.74 -5.18
C ALA A 94 -22.37 10.82 -5.16
N VAL A 95 -21.16 10.42 -4.80
CA VAL A 95 -19.98 11.30 -4.71
C VAL A 95 -18.85 10.76 -5.58
N ASP A 96 -18.07 11.69 -6.13
CA ASP A 96 -16.85 11.46 -6.90
C ASP A 96 -15.84 12.48 -6.38
N ILE A 97 -14.87 12.02 -5.58
CA ILE A 97 -13.94 12.87 -4.84
C ILE A 97 -12.52 12.57 -5.29
N THR A 98 -11.74 13.60 -5.57
CA THR A 98 -10.30 13.55 -5.87
C THR A 98 -9.58 14.67 -5.12
N VAL A 99 -8.36 14.40 -4.66
CA VAL A 99 -7.44 15.40 -4.07
C VAL A 99 -6.40 15.91 -5.07
N VAL A 100 -6.48 15.42 -6.33
CA VAL A 100 -5.59 15.76 -7.44
C VAL A 100 -6.41 16.14 -8.67
N ASP A 101 -6.11 17.29 -9.26
CA ASP A 101 -6.75 17.78 -10.50
C ASP A 101 -6.07 17.21 -11.76
N ASP A 102 -4.75 17.09 -11.74
CA ASP A 102 -3.92 16.59 -12.85
C ASP A 102 -2.99 15.49 -12.33
N HIS A 103 -3.39 14.23 -12.54
CA HIS A 103 -2.62 13.07 -12.10
C HIS A 103 -1.29 12.91 -12.83
N ASP A 104 -1.19 13.32 -14.10
CA ASP A 104 0.06 13.26 -14.86
C ASP A 104 1.11 14.21 -14.28
N ALA A 105 0.70 15.38 -13.78
CA ALA A 105 1.61 16.38 -13.21
C ALA A 105 2.28 15.93 -11.90
N VAL A 106 1.62 15.06 -11.11
CA VAL A 106 2.12 14.58 -9.82
C VAL A 106 2.68 13.16 -9.87
N PHE A 107 2.46 12.44 -10.97
CA PHE A 107 2.87 11.06 -11.14
C PHE A 107 4.39 10.93 -11.26
N THR A 108 4.92 9.83 -10.72
CA THR A 108 6.31 9.39 -10.93
C THR A 108 6.34 7.87 -11.09
N SER A 109 7.09 7.40 -12.07
CA SER A 109 7.37 5.96 -12.21
C SER A 109 8.52 5.60 -11.26
N GLN A 110 8.50 4.40 -10.71
CA GLN A 110 9.63 3.88 -9.95
C GLN A 110 10.86 3.71 -10.86
N ILE A 111 12.05 4.13 -10.39
CA ILE A 111 13.31 4.03 -11.14
C ILE A 111 13.70 2.55 -11.32
N THR A 112 13.74 1.80 -10.22
CA THR A 112 13.99 0.35 -10.22
C THR A 112 12.75 -0.45 -9.85
N ASP A 113 12.80 -1.77 -9.99
CA ASP A 113 11.74 -2.69 -9.57
C ASP A 113 11.51 -2.73 -8.05
N LYS A 114 12.41 -2.13 -7.25
CA LYS A 114 12.33 -2.07 -5.79
C LYS A 114 11.89 -0.70 -5.25
N ASP A 115 11.72 0.31 -6.11
CA ASP A 115 11.47 1.70 -5.71
C ASP A 115 9.98 2.07 -5.64
N CYS A 116 9.05 1.10 -5.60
CA CYS A 116 7.61 1.38 -5.58
C CYS A 116 7.19 2.26 -4.38
N ALA A 117 7.67 1.93 -3.17
CA ALA A 117 7.38 2.71 -1.97
C ALA A 117 8.05 4.10 -1.97
N VAL A 118 9.26 4.21 -2.54
CA VAL A 118 9.96 5.49 -2.72
C VAL A 118 9.17 6.40 -3.66
N ALA A 119 8.76 5.87 -4.81
CA ALA A 119 7.94 6.57 -5.79
C ALA A 119 6.59 6.98 -5.21
N ALA A 120 5.93 6.12 -4.43
CA ALA A 120 4.69 6.45 -3.73
C ALA A 120 4.88 7.60 -2.73
N THR A 121 5.96 7.56 -1.93
CA THR A 121 6.33 8.64 -1.01
C THR A 121 6.52 9.95 -1.77
N GLN A 122 7.26 9.92 -2.89
CA GLN A 122 7.47 11.06 -3.77
C GLN A 122 6.15 11.62 -4.32
N MET A 123 5.22 10.77 -4.76
CA MET A 123 3.92 11.22 -5.28
C MET A 123 3.11 11.92 -4.19
N VAL A 124 3.04 11.38 -2.98
CA VAL A 124 2.37 12.03 -1.84
C VAL A 124 3.00 13.41 -1.58
N LEU A 125 4.33 13.50 -1.49
CA LEU A 125 5.02 14.77 -1.27
C LEU A 125 4.77 15.77 -2.41
N THR A 126 4.71 15.31 -3.65
CA THR A 126 4.43 16.16 -4.82
C THR A 126 2.99 16.67 -4.79
N ILE A 127 2.02 15.79 -4.49
CA ILE A 127 0.60 16.16 -4.32
C ILE A 127 0.43 17.26 -3.27
N LEU A 128 1.19 17.18 -2.19
CA LEU A 128 1.14 18.13 -1.06
C LEU A 128 2.02 19.37 -1.26
N GLY A 129 2.73 19.49 -2.39
CA GLY A 129 3.59 20.64 -2.67
C GLY A 129 4.89 20.67 -1.86
N LEU A 130 5.29 19.54 -1.29
CA LEU A 130 6.51 19.34 -0.48
C LEU A 130 7.65 18.71 -1.29
N GLY A 131 7.41 18.38 -2.55
CA GLY A 131 8.36 17.69 -3.43
C GLY A 131 8.11 17.96 -4.91
N ASN A 132 8.73 17.14 -5.76
CA ASN A 132 8.56 17.17 -7.21
C ASN A 132 8.69 15.76 -7.81
N SER A 133 8.25 15.57 -9.06
CA SER A 133 8.24 14.28 -9.76
C SER A 133 9.57 13.90 -10.45
N SER A 134 10.70 14.54 -10.12
CA SER A 134 11.98 14.22 -10.77
C SER A 134 12.63 12.94 -10.23
N ASN A 135 13.37 12.23 -11.08
CA ASN A 135 14.17 11.07 -10.66
C ASN A 135 15.20 11.44 -9.59
N ALA A 136 15.75 12.66 -9.64
CA ALA A 136 16.74 13.12 -8.65
C ALA A 136 16.13 13.14 -7.24
N PHE A 137 14.89 13.60 -7.11
CA PHE A 137 14.19 13.61 -5.83
C PHE A 137 13.83 12.19 -5.36
N GLN A 138 13.47 11.29 -6.29
CA GLN A 138 13.27 9.88 -5.94
C GLN A 138 14.55 9.23 -5.42
N THR A 139 15.69 9.47 -6.08
CA THR A 139 17.01 9.00 -5.62
C THR A 139 17.37 9.59 -4.26
N GLU A 140 17.13 10.87 -4.03
CA GLU A 140 17.34 11.50 -2.71
C GLU A 140 16.54 10.82 -1.60
N ILE A 141 15.26 10.52 -1.85
CA ILE A 141 14.42 9.79 -0.88
C ILE A 141 14.98 8.37 -0.68
N HIS A 142 15.31 7.66 -1.75
CA HIS A 142 15.86 6.30 -1.69
C HIS A 142 17.13 6.24 -0.84
N ASP A 143 18.10 7.12 -1.09
CA ASP A 143 19.42 7.12 -0.43
C ASP A 143 19.34 7.39 1.07
N ARG A 144 18.21 7.89 1.56
CA ARG A 144 17.95 8.19 2.97
C ARG A 144 17.22 7.07 3.73
N ILE A 145 16.97 5.91 3.10
CA ILE A 145 16.26 4.79 3.75
C ILE A 145 16.88 4.38 5.10
N GLY A 146 18.21 4.48 5.24
CA GLY A 146 18.93 4.22 6.50
C GLY A 146 18.51 5.12 7.68
N GLU A 147 17.78 6.20 7.44
CA GLU A 147 17.18 7.04 8.49
C GLU A 147 15.89 6.42 9.09
N TRP A 148 15.18 5.59 8.32
CA TRP A 148 13.79 5.20 8.61
C TRP A 148 13.54 3.69 8.68
N GLU A 149 14.36 2.89 8.01
CA GLU A 149 14.21 1.43 8.00
C GLU A 149 14.34 0.84 9.41
N SER A 150 13.65 -0.25 9.68
CA SER A 150 13.80 -1.01 10.92
C SER A 150 13.53 -2.48 10.63
N LEU A 151 14.22 -3.37 11.36
CA LEU A 151 13.97 -4.80 11.33
C LEU A 151 12.48 -5.13 11.58
N ASP A 152 11.83 -4.42 12.50
CA ASP A 152 10.41 -4.61 12.84
C ASP A 152 9.47 -4.21 11.69
N ASP A 153 9.90 -3.27 10.83
CA ASP A 153 9.11 -2.79 9.70
C ASP A 153 9.35 -3.59 8.43
N SER A 154 10.60 -4.02 8.21
CA SER A 154 11.05 -4.79 7.05
C SER A 154 12.24 -5.67 7.41
N LEU A 155 12.04 -7.00 7.39
CA LEU A 155 13.09 -7.96 7.76
C LEU A 155 14.27 -8.03 6.78
N ASN A 156 14.12 -7.43 5.59
CA ASN A 156 15.15 -7.36 4.57
C ASN A 156 15.71 -5.94 4.34
N GLY A 157 15.38 -4.97 5.20
CA GLY A 157 15.95 -3.60 5.14
C GLY A 157 15.38 -2.76 4.01
N GLY A 158 14.17 -3.14 3.55
CA GLY A 158 13.46 -2.43 2.52
C GLY A 158 12.54 -1.37 3.09
N TRP A 159 11.79 -0.79 2.17
CA TRP A 159 10.73 0.14 2.48
C TRP A 159 9.48 -0.60 2.98
N GLY A 160 9.28 -0.59 4.30
CA GLY A 160 8.01 -0.97 4.92
C GLY A 160 7.07 0.24 5.12
N PRO A 161 5.84 0.01 5.60
CA PRO A 161 4.87 1.07 5.85
C PRO A 161 5.36 2.14 6.84
N ALA A 162 6.12 1.74 7.86
CA ALA A 162 6.65 2.71 8.82
C ALA A 162 7.73 3.58 8.18
N ALA A 163 8.62 3.01 7.37
CA ALA A 163 9.65 3.77 6.66
C ALA A 163 9.04 4.84 5.75
N VAL A 164 7.95 4.51 5.04
CA VAL A 164 7.21 5.50 4.21
C VAL A 164 6.64 6.62 5.07
N SER A 165 5.96 6.32 6.18
CA SER A 165 5.38 7.36 7.06
C SER A 165 6.46 8.24 7.72
N LEU A 166 7.57 7.64 8.15
CA LEU A 166 8.71 8.38 8.71
C LEU A 166 9.39 9.26 7.67
N ALA A 167 9.50 8.80 6.41
CA ALA A 167 9.98 9.62 5.31
C ALA A 167 9.06 10.82 5.06
N LEU A 168 7.74 10.61 4.98
CA LEU A 168 6.77 11.71 4.84
C LEU A 168 6.96 12.76 5.95
N ALA A 169 7.07 12.32 7.20
CA ALA A 169 7.30 13.21 8.33
C ALA A 169 8.63 13.99 8.21
N ALA A 170 9.70 13.33 7.75
CA ALA A 170 11.01 13.96 7.54
C ALA A 170 11.00 15.03 6.44
N TYR A 171 10.06 14.95 5.49
CA TYR A 171 9.85 15.95 4.43
C TYR A 171 8.74 16.95 4.75
N GLY A 172 8.27 17.01 6.00
CA GLY A 172 7.32 18.02 6.47
C GLY A 172 5.85 17.60 6.46
N GLU A 173 5.57 16.31 6.22
CA GLU A 173 4.23 15.74 6.26
C GLU A 173 4.08 14.68 7.36
N PRO A 174 4.02 15.08 8.64
CA PRO A 174 3.75 14.14 9.73
C PRO A 174 2.26 13.77 9.77
N GLY A 175 1.96 12.66 10.45
CA GLY A 175 0.57 12.29 10.75
C GLY A 175 -0.01 11.24 9.81
N TYR A 176 0.82 10.38 9.21
CA TYR A 176 0.36 9.15 8.58
C TYR A 176 0.45 7.97 9.56
N GLU A 177 -0.66 7.28 9.78
CA GLU A 177 -0.77 6.13 10.66
C GLU A 177 -0.87 4.83 9.84
N ILE A 178 -0.15 3.79 10.27
CA ILE A 178 -0.23 2.46 9.66
C ILE A 178 -1.48 1.77 10.21
N ARG A 179 -2.42 1.42 9.34
CA ARG A 179 -3.63 0.66 9.72
C ARG A 179 -3.72 -0.66 8.97
N ALA A 180 -4.07 -1.72 9.70
CA ALA A 180 -4.23 -3.06 9.16
C ALA A 180 -5.64 -3.61 9.42
N TYR A 181 -6.37 -3.90 8.35
CA TYR A 181 -7.78 -4.28 8.38
C TYR A 181 -7.94 -5.76 8.03
N SER A 182 -8.90 -6.43 8.66
CA SER A 182 -9.29 -7.80 8.27
C SER A 182 -10.15 -7.84 7.01
N SER A 183 -10.73 -6.70 6.60
CA SER A 183 -11.57 -6.58 5.41
C SER A 183 -11.05 -5.50 4.48
N TYR A 184 -10.95 -5.86 3.21
CA TYR A 184 -10.64 -4.94 2.12
C TYR A 184 -11.66 -3.79 2.03
N THR A 185 -12.95 -4.09 2.22
CA THR A 185 -14.01 -3.07 2.17
C THR A 185 -13.88 -2.07 3.31
N ASP A 186 -13.44 -2.51 4.49
CA ASP A 186 -13.23 -1.63 5.64
C ASP A 186 -12.02 -0.72 5.39
N ALA A 187 -10.94 -1.27 4.81
CA ALA A 187 -9.77 -0.50 4.44
C ALA A 187 -10.10 0.57 3.39
N LEU A 188 -10.84 0.22 2.33
CA LEU A 188 -11.30 1.20 1.33
C LEU A 188 -12.20 2.28 1.93
N ARG A 189 -13.14 1.87 2.79
CA ARG A 189 -14.08 2.80 3.41
C ARG A 189 -13.34 3.81 4.29
N ASP A 190 -12.43 3.35 5.13
CA ASP A 190 -11.66 4.24 6.02
C ASP A 190 -10.71 5.13 5.21
N SER A 191 -10.15 4.61 4.11
CA SER A 191 -9.37 5.41 3.15
C SER A 191 -10.21 6.53 2.51
N ALA A 192 -11.42 6.22 2.07
CA ALA A 192 -12.34 7.20 1.50
C ALA A 192 -12.76 8.28 2.53
N ILE A 193 -13.04 7.87 3.78
CA ILE A 193 -13.31 8.80 4.88
C ILE A 193 -12.11 9.71 5.12
N ALA A 194 -10.90 9.15 5.16
CA ALA A 194 -9.68 9.92 5.38
C ALA A 194 -9.42 10.93 4.26
N ILE A 195 -9.59 10.55 2.99
CA ILE A 195 -9.49 11.49 1.86
C ILE A 195 -10.50 12.63 2.01
N SER A 196 -11.78 12.32 2.28
CA SER A 196 -12.81 13.35 2.46
C SER A 196 -12.55 14.31 3.63
N GLN A 197 -12.01 13.80 4.74
CA GLN A 197 -11.84 14.60 5.97
C GLN A 197 -10.50 15.32 6.04
N MET A 198 -9.45 14.72 5.50
CA MET A 198 -8.08 15.22 5.64
C MET A 198 -7.59 15.94 4.39
N ASP A 199 -8.26 15.78 3.25
CA ASP A 199 -7.84 16.32 1.94
C ASP A 199 -6.41 15.89 1.57
N LYS A 200 -6.08 14.62 1.86
CA LYS A 200 -4.75 14.02 1.66
C LYS A 200 -4.87 12.65 0.98
N PRO A 201 -3.89 12.27 0.16
CA PRO A 201 -3.86 10.94 -0.45
C PRO A 201 -3.59 9.86 0.61
N VAL A 202 -4.03 8.64 0.32
CA VAL A 202 -3.78 7.43 1.14
C VAL A 202 -2.75 6.56 0.44
N VAL A 203 -1.82 5.98 1.19
CA VAL A 203 -0.86 5.00 0.64
C VAL A 203 -1.40 3.60 0.88
N MET A 204 -1.42 2.76 -0.14
CA MET A 204 -1.92 1.39 -0.08
C MET A 204 -0.80 0.40 -0.38
N PHE A 205 -0.86 -0.80 0.20
CA PHE A 205 0.15 -1.84 -0.02
C PHE A 205 -0.45 -3.10 -0.67
N PRO A 206 -0.70 -3.05 -2.00
CA PRO A 206 -1.21 -4.18 -2.78
C PRO A 206 -0.12 -5.25 -3.01
N TRP A 207 -0.46 -6.26 -3.82
CA TRP A 207 0.40 -7.39 -4.20
C TRP A 207 0.97 -8.13 -2.99
N TRP A 208 0.10 -8.38 -2.02
CA TRP A 208 0.47 -8.95 -0.72
C TRP A 208 1.50 -8.10 0.06
N GLY A 209 1.48 -6.78 -0.13
CA GLY A 209 2.44 -5.87 0.47
C GLY A 209 3.77 -5.78 -0.29
N ALA A 210 3.91 -6.45 -1.43
CA ALA A 210 5.10 -6.35 -2.30
C ALA A 210 5.15 -5.06 -3.13
N HIS A 211 4.06 -4.30 -3.14
CA HIS A 211 3.92 -3.11 -3.96
C HIS A 211 3.27 -1.96 -3.20
N THR A 212 3.31 -0.77 -3.76
CA THR A 212 2.76 0.43 -3.14
C THR A 212 2.01 1.26 -4.16
N TRP A 213 0.80 1.67 -3.80
CA TRP A 213 -0.06 2.55 -4.59
C TRP A 213 -0.40 3.81 -3.81
N VAL A 214 -0.74 4.87 -4.52
CA VAL A 214 -1.28 6.10 -3.91
C VAL A 214 -2.73 6.29 -4.36
N MET A 215 -3.66 6.21 -3.41
CA MET A 215 -5.07 6.51 -3.62
C MET A 215 -5.28 8.02 -3.49
N THR A 216 -5.76 8.61 -4.58
CA THR A 216 -5.97 10.07 -4.71
C THR A 216 -7.44 10.46 -4.70
N GLY A 217 -8.34 9.48 -4.67
CA GLY A 217 -9.77 9.75 -4.67
C GLY A 217 -10.61 8.48 -4.74
N PHE A 218 -11.93 8.64 -4.76
CA PHE A 218 -12.89 7.54 -4.80
C PHE A 218 -14.24 7.93 -5.41
N ARG A 219 -15.02 6.92 -5.77
CA ARG A 219 -16.45 7.05 -6.06
C ARG A 219 -17.27 6.26 -5.07
N ALA A 220 -18.40 6.82 -4.65
CA ALA A 220 -19.34 6.14 -3.76
C ALA A 220 -20.79 6.51 -4.07
N ASP A 221 -21.73 5.66 -3.65
CA ASP A 221 -23.16 5.92 -3.80
C ASP A 221 -23.71 6.94 -2.77
N ALA A 222 -22.91 7.28 -1.75
CA ALA A 222 -23.18 8.26 -0.71
C ALA A 222 -21.86 8.74 -0.08
N ASP A 223 -21.86 9.89 0.58
CA ASP A 223 -20.72 10.35 1.38
C ASP A 223 -20.46 9.39 2.57
N PRO A 224 -19.30 8.71 2.62
CA PRO A 224 -19.00 7.74 3.68
C PRO A 224 -18.77 8.37 5.05
N THR A 225 -18.60 9.69 5.13
CA THR A 225 -18.53 10.43 6.41
C THR A 225 -19.92 10.64 7.02
N LEU A 226 -20.98 10.58 6.21
CA LEU A 226 -22.37 10.78 6.62
C LEU A 226 -23.16 9.47 6.72
N PHE A 227 -22.85 8.49 5.86
CA PHE A 227 -23.59 7.25 5.74
C PHE A 227 -22.69 6.04 6.02
N ALA A 228 -22.92 5.38 7.17
CA ALA A 228 -22.18 4.19 7.63
C ALA A 228 -22.23 3.01 6.64
N ASP A 229 -23.23 2.98 5.77
CA ASP A 229 -23.48 1.97 4.74
C ASP A 229 -23.17 2.46 3.32
N ALA A 230 -22.53 3.62 3.16
CA ALA A 230 -22.05 4.09 1.86
C ALA A 230 -21.16 3.02 1.19
N PHE A 231 -21.46 2.72 -0.07
CA PHE A 231 -20.74 1.75 -0.87
C PHE A 231 -19.71 2.45 -1.75
N ILE A 232 -18.44 2.13 -1.53
CA ILE A 232 -17.32 2.60 -2.35
C ILE A 232 -17.22 1.71 -3.59
N SER A 233 -17.34 2.27 -4.79
CA SER A 233 -17.34 1.52 -6.04
C SER A 233 -15.95 1.37 -6.68
N GLY A 234 -14.97 2.16 -6.21
CA GLY A 234 -13.59 2.13 -6.67
C GLY A 234 -12.79 3.34 -6.21
N ALA A 235 -11.56 3.43 -6.68
CA ALA A 235 -10.56 4.41 -6.26
C ALA A 235 -9.77 4.95 -7.46
N TYR A 236 -9.33 6.21 -7.39
CA TYR A 236 -8.34 6.74 -8.34
C TYR A 236 -6.93 6.46 -7.83
N ILE A 237 -6.14 5.72 -8.62
CA ILE A 237 -4.85 5.19 -8.20
C ILE A 237 -3.71 5.80 -9.01
N LEU A 238 -2.61 6.10 -8.33
CA LEU A 238 -1.29 6.26 -8.94
C LEU A 238 -0.48 5.00 -8.66
N ASP A 239 -0.21 4.22 -9.71
CA ASP A 239 0.61 3.02 -9.64
C ASP A 239 2.04 3.33 -10.14
N PRO A 240 3.05 3.37 -9.26
CA PRO A 240 4.42 3.68 -9.66
C PRO A 240 5.03 2.63 -10.60
N TRP A 241 4.42 1.44 -10.74
CA TRP A 241 4.85 0.44 -11.71
C TRP A 241 4.58 0.86 -13.15
N TYR A 242 3.61 1.74 -13.42
CA TYR A 242 3.32 2.22 -14.78
C TYR A 242 4.55 2.91 -15.40
N PRO A 243 4.88 2.68 -16.69
CA PRO A 243 4.16 1.89 -17.69
C PRO A 243 4.68 0.44 -17.86
N ARG A 244 5.21 -0.17 -16.80
CA ARG A 244 5.85 -1.49 -16.84
C ARG A 244 4.80 -2.61 -16.81
N VAL A 245 5.26 -3.82 -17.17
CA VAL A 245 4.45 -5.04 -17.18
C VAL A 245 5.06 -6.02 -16.19
N SER A 246 4.28 -6.39 -15.17
CA SER A 246 4.64 -7.45 -14.23
C SER A 246 4.39 -8.83 -14.87
N SER A 247 5.31 -9.77 -14.65
CA SER A 247 5.11 -11.16 -15.06
C SER A 247 4.03 -11.88 -14.24
N ILE A 248 3.70 -11.36 -13.06
CA ILE A 248 2.69 -11.92 -12.14
C ILE A 248 1.38 -11.15 -12.28
N TRP A 249 1.45 -9.82 -12.30
CA TRP A 249 0.28 -8.93 -12.22
C TRP A 249 -0.10 -8.29 -13.55
N GLY A 250 0.62 -8.55 -14.63
CA GLY A 250 0.32 -7.97 -15.94
C GLY A 250 0.67 -6.47 -16.04
N PRO A 251 0.12 -5.77 -17.04
CA PRO A 251 0.37 -4.34 -17.22
C PRO A 251 -0.24 -3.54 -16.06
N SER A 252 0.44 -2.46 -15.69
CA SER A 252 -0.09 -1.43 -14.81
C SER A 252 -0.86 -0.38 -15.61
N ASP A 253 -1.86 0.24 -14.99
CA ASP A 253 -2.70 1.27 -15.60
C ASP A 253 -2.10 2.68 -15.41
N GLY A 254 -2.53 3.61 -16.26
CA GLY A 254 -2.03 4.98 -16.26
C GLY A 254 -2.34 5.76 -14.97
N PRO A 255 -1.67 6.90 -14.75
CA PRO A 255 -1.88 7.71 -13.56
C PRO A 255 -3.31 8.21 -13.45
N GLY A 256 -3.91 8.07 -12.26
CA GLY A 256 -5.27 8.51 -12.00
C GLY A 256 -6.32 7.60 -12.60
N ASN A 257 -5.95 6.39 -13.05
CA ASN A 257 -6.93 5.42 -13.52
C ASN A 257 -7.93 5.09 -12.39
N PHE A 258 -9.20 4.96 -12.76
CA PHE A 258 -10.24 4.56 -11.83
C PHE A 258 -10.28 3.04 -11.73
N GLU A 259 -9.73 2.52 -10.64
CA GLU A 259 -9.75 1.11 -10.32
C GLU A 259 -11.08 0.74 -9.67
N ASN A 260 -11.86 -0.08 -10.36
CA ASN A 260 -13.09 -0.64 -9.81
C ASN A 260 -12.78 -1.75 -8.79
N LEU A 261 -13.81 -2.20 -8.06
CA LEU A 261 -13.62 -3.24 -7.03
C LEU A 261 -12.98 -4.54 -7.55
N ALA A 262 -13.28 -4.97 -8.78
CA ALA A 262 -12.70 -6.19 -9.32
C ALA A 262 -11.20 -6.04 -9.60
N GLU A 263 -10.79 -4.86 -10.06
CA GLU A 263 -9.38 -4.56 -10.34
C GLU A 263 -8.58 -4.34 -9.05
N LEU A 264 -9.17 -3.66 -8.07
CA LEU A 264 -8.59 -3.54 -6.75
C LEU A 264 -8.49 -4.90 -6.05
N GLU A 265 -9.51 -5.77 -6.14
CA GLU A 265 -9.46 -7.15 -5.61
C GLU A 265 -8.39 -7.98 -6.33
N ARG A 266 -8.22 -7.80 -7.64
CA ARG A 266 -7.17 -8.49 -8.39
C ARG A 266 -5.78 -8.18 -7.82
N ASN A 267 -5.51 -6.91 -7.51
CA ASN A 267 -4.19 -6.47 -7.04
C ASN A 267 -4.05 -6.50 -5.51
N TRP A 268 -5.15 -6.52 -4.78
CA TRP A 268 -5.18 -6.57 -3.33
C TRP A 268 -6.10 -7.73 -2.90
N PRO A 269 -5.64 -8.98 -3.15
CA PRO A 269 -6.51 -10.15 -3.13
C PRO A 269 -7.09 -10.43 -1.76
N VAL A 270 -8.40 -10.64 -1.76
CA VAL A 270 -9.19 -11.11 -0.60
C VAL A 270 -9.14 -12.62 -0.41
N HIS A 271 -8.46 -13.33 -1.32
CA HIS A 271 -8.32 -14.78 -1.30
C HIS A 271 -6.86 -15.21 -1.56
N GLY A 272 -6.26 -15.88 -0.58
CA GLY A 272 -4.97 -16.56 -0.70
C GLY A 272 -3.75 -15.63 -0.72
N GLY A 273 -2.65 -16.13 -0.16
CA GLY A 273 -1.32 -15.51 -0.28
C GLY A 273 -0.65 -15.77 -1.65
N PRO A 274 0.53 -15.17 -1.91
CA PRO A 274 1.29 -15.45 -3.12
C PRO A 274 1.65 -16.92 -3.17
N PRO A 275 1.58 -17.64 -4.30
CA PRO A 275 2.20 -18.96 -4.38
C PRO A 275 3.68 -18.91 -4.01
N PRO A 276 4.22 -19.79 -3.13
CA PRO A 276 3.60 -20.95 -2.44
C PRO A 276 3.14 -20.69 -0.99
N TYR A 277 2.85 -19.43 -0.65
CA TYR A 277 2.42 -18.93 0.64
C TYR A 277 0.89 -18.82 0.77
N GLU A 278 0.12 -19.61 0.01
CA GLU A 278 -1.34 -19.54 -0.03
C GLU A 278 -1.97 -19.71 1.37
N ALA A 279 -1.28 -20.39 2.27
CA ALA A 279 -1.70 -20.68 3.64
C ALA A 279 -1.59 -19.50 4.63
N ILE A 280 -0.85 -18.42 4.31
CA ILE A 280 -0.66 -17.28 5.23
C ILE A 280 -1.90 -16.36 5.24
N GLY A 281 -2.66 -16.34 4.14
CA GLY A 281 -3.93 -15.64 4.05
C GLY A 281 -3.95 -14.54 2.99
N PRO A 282 -5.11 -13.91 2.77
CA PRO A 282 -5.26 -12.80 1.83
C PRO A 282 -4.61 -11.51 2.36
N GLY A 283 -4.22 -10.57 1.50
CA GLY A 283 -3.59 -9.31 1.93
C GLY A 283 -2.08 -9.43 2.20
N TRP A 284 -1.54 -8.62 3.12
CA TRP A 284 -0.10 -8.52 3.37
C TRP A 284 0.50 -9.90 3.71
N THR A 285 1.51 -10.31 2.95
CA THR A 285 2.26 -11.55 3.15
C THR A 285 3.57 -11.42 2.43
N ARG A 286 4.65 -11.56 3.17
CA ARG A 286 5.98 -11.20 2.70
C ARG A 286 6.94 -12.38 2.84
N PRO A 287 7.77 -12.68 1.83
CA PRO A 287 8.63 -13.85 1.83
C PRO A 287 9.80 -13.74 2.83
N GLU A 288 10.13 -12.54 3.30
CA GLU A 288 11.21 -12.31 4.26
C GLU A 288 10.89 -12.79 5.69
N GLY A 289 9.61 -12.93 6.08
CA GLY A 289 9.22 -13.49 7.37
C GLY A 289 7.80 -13.11 7.80
N ALA A 290 7.51 -13.30 9.09
CA ALA A 290 6.18 -13.08 9.65
C ALA A 290 6.06 -11.68 10.28
N TYR A 291 4.93 -11.02 10.03
CA TYR A 291 4.55 -9.74 10.59
C TYR A 291 3.20 -9.90 11.31
N PRO A 292 3.17 -10.25 12.60
CA PRO A 292 1.93 -10.63 13.30
C PRO A 292 0.77 -9.63 13.19
N ASP A 293 1.09 -8.33 13.11
CA ASP A 293 0.09 -7.25 13.03
C ASP A 293 -0.37 -6.94 11.60
N ARG A 294 0.28 -7.50 10.57
CA ARG A 294 0.04 -7.20 9.16
C ARG A 294 -0.34 -8.44 8.34
N ASP A 295 0.23 -9.60 8.66
CA ASP A 295 0.00 -10.83 7.91
C ASP A 295 -1.50 -11.15 7.83
N GLY A 296 -1.97 -11.42 6.62
CA GLY A 296 -3.38 -11.72 6.37
C GLY A 296 -4.31 -10.50 6.36
N ARG A 297 -3.77 -9.27 6.33
CA ARG A 297 -4.54 -8.02 6.46
C ARG A 297 -4.28 -7.03 5.33
N PHE A 298 -5.23 -6.15 5.14
CA PHE A 298 -5.16 -5.03 4.21
C PHE A 298 -4.45 -3.87 4.91
N VAL A 299 -3.21 -3.56 4.50
CA VAL A 299 -2.39 -2.51 5.13
C VAL A 299 -2.46 -1.23 4.30
N VAL A 300 -2.65 -0.09 4.97
CA VAL A 300 -2.65 1.26 4.37
C VAL A 300 -1.99 2.26 5.32
N LEU A 301 -1.48 3.37 4.78
CA LEU A 301 -1.15 4.57 5.54
C LEU A 301 -2.26 5.60 5.41
N ILE A 302 -2.90 5.90 6.54
CA ILE A 302 -4.02 6.82 6.61
C ILE A 302 -3.54 8.17 7.17
N PRO A 303 -3.82 9.30 6.50
CA PRO A 303 -3.58 10.61 7.07
C PRO A 303 -4.50 10.83 8.28
N THR A 304 -3.94 11.41 9.35
CA THR A 304 -4.64 11.67 10.63
C THR A 304 -4.72 13.15 10.95
N THR A 305 -4.14 13.99 10.11
CA THR A 305 -4.15 15.46 10.21
C THR A 305 -4.63 16.06 8.90
N PRO A 306 -5.39 17.17 8.93
CA PRO A 306 -5.79 17.88 7.71
C PRO A 306 -4.60 18.39 6.92
N ARG A 307 -4.80 18.62 5.62
CA ARG A 307 -3.86 19.32 4.74
C ARG A 307 -3.57 20.72 5.28
N SER A 308 -2.29 21.08 5.28
CA SER A 308 -1.77 22.37 5.78
C SER A 308 -1.97 23.53 4.81
#